data_AF-A0A3C1RXT7-F1
#
_entry.id   AF-A0A3C1RXT7-F1
#
_cell.length_a   1.000
_cell.length_b   1.000
_cell.length_c   1.000
_cell.angle_alpha   90.00
_cell.angle_beta   90.00
_cell.angle_gamma   90.00
#
_symmetry.space_group_name_H-M   'P 1'
#
loop_
_entity.id
_entity.type
_entity.pdbx_description
1 polymer ?
#
loop_
_entity_poly.entity_id
_entity_poly.type
_entity_poly.pdbx_seq_one_letter_code
_entity_poly.pdbx_strand_id
1 'polypeptide(L)'
;MARLKYSLEPGGEQRLVITHSWFFKNIKIRFDGEEIGKIAKLKLDQKEYFFILNDGYKLEIRLVKVHNFPLIVQLEILLNNQPVPGSPTDPHQQILEAYQAIELRMNFNLLIIFLSCFLGFLGVITGDIEAYEYLSVMIIVVPFCFIVGVIPLKFFINKIKKLSKNTLKFLIFISIICAVTGDGWSFWILYKICPALGAIDKLKQAGFTEYKKPNSAQSNSKTRKTPKVKPNQHQSSSRSVETSPSTESSIKNHNFGKENPNFNKSNNLYVEDIEFDISVENNAEDLISEAIINRMKKLNSPGYQLYETAKLQSNCEQYYQAGEAYDHSYSSFWGDGIFAGQYDRHFFEQLGISAKNLGAEQAQESAKRIMAHARESLMISCQCYLQALSLNPDHYWANLKLATALTAALQINACLSYWKQALKLNESDTSRAIFADSMGFDYRSIATKEVIYRLGLGGSSQNLSPNFIQKQKLARKLLRSNGYLIQKIPELSRE
;
A
#
# COMPACT_ATOMS: atom_id res chain seq x y z
N MET A 1 -1.81 -9.95 -37.32
CA MET A 1 -2.33 -8.62 -36.92
C MET A 1 -2.47 -8.63 -35.41
N ALA A 2 -2.03 -7.58 -34.72
CA ALA A 2 -2.23 -7.46 -33.28
C ALA A 2 -3.69 -7.06 -33.02
N ARG A 3 -4.34 -7.72 -32.05
CA ARG A 3 -5.71 -7.43 -31.61
C ARG A 3 -5.67 -7.13 -30.12
N LEU A 4 -5.88 -5.86 -29.78
CA LEU A 4 -5.86 -5.35 -28.43
C LEU A 4 -7.31 -5.15 -27.97
N LYS A 5 -7.64 -5.60 -26.76
CA LYS A 5 -8.97 -5.49 -26.17
C LYS A 5 -8.85 -4.77 -24.84
N TYR A 6 -9.71 -3.79 -24.61
CA TYR A 6 -9.66 -2.94 -23.43
C TYR A 6 -11.05 -2.80 -22.82
N SER A 7 -11.08 -2.76 -21.48
CA SER A 7 -12.25 -2.33 -20.74
C SER A 7 -12.21 -0.81 -20.58
N LEU A 8 -13.38 -0.15 -20.60
CA LEU A 8 -13.45 1.29 -20.35
C LEU A 8 -13.24 1.62 -18.85
N GLU A 9 -13.57 0.67 -17.99
CA GLU A 9 -13.41 0.76 -16.54
C GLU A 9 -12.49 -0.39 -16.04
N PRO A 10 -11.72 -0.19 -14.96
CA PRO A 10 -10.91 -1.25 -14.37
C PRO A 10 -11.76 -2.48 -13.99
N GLY A 11 -11.44 -3.65 -14.58
CA GLY A 11 -12.19 -4.89 -14.34
C GLY A 11 -13.52 -5.03 -15.08
N GLY A 12 -13.93 -4.03 -15.87
CA GLY A 12 -15.17 -4.07 -16.65
C GLY A 12 -15.09 -4.94 -17.92
N GLU A 13 -16.19 -5.01 -18.67
CA GLU A 13 -16.24 -5.73 -19.94
C GLU A 13 -15.33 -5.09 -21.00
N GLN A 14 -14.69 -5.94 -21.82
CA GLN A 14 -13.77 -5.52 -22.88
C GLN A 14 -14.53 -5.03 -24.12
N ARG A 15 -15.09 -3.83 -24.03
CA ARG A 15 -15.93 -3.19 -25.06
C ARG A 15 -15.14 -2.57 -26.21
N LEU A 16 -13.91 -2.11 -25.96
CA LEU A 16 -13.06 -1.45 -26.96
C LEU A 16 -12.07 -2.46 -27.58
N VAL A 17 -12.07 -2.58 -28.90
CA VAL A 17 -11.15 -3.45 -29.65
C VAL A 17 -10.37 -2.65 -30.68
N ILE A 18 -9.06 -2.64 -30.56
CA ILE A 18 -8.15 -1.98 -31.50
C ILE A 18 -7.33 -3.06 -32.20
N THR A 19 -7.42 -3.10 -33.53
CA THR A 19 -6.61 -4.00 -34.35
C THR A 19 -5.64 -3.19 -35.18
N HIS A 20 -4.40 -3.65 -35.32
CA HIS A 20 -3.44 -3.00 -36.21
C HIS A 20 -2.48 -4.02 -36.84
N SER A 21 -1.90 -3.62 -37.96
CA SER A 21 -0.78 -4.32 -38.60
C SER A 21 0.56 -3.77 -38.11
N TRP A 22 1.67 -4.35 -38.60
CA TRP A 22 3.02 -3.98 -38.17
C TRP A 22 3.28 -2.47 -38.37
N PHE A 23 3.96 -1.84 -37.41
CA PHE A 23 4.21 -0.40 -37.36
C PHE A 23 2.95 0.49 -37.37
N PHE A 24 1.91 0.09 -36.62
CA PHE A 24 0.69 0.89 -36.43
C PHE A 24 -0.02 1.28 -37.74
N LYS A 25 0.05 0.42 -38.76
CA LYS A 25 -0.67 0.58 -40.03
C LYS A 25 -2.04 -0.10 -39.94
N ASN A 26 -3.01 0.40 -40.72
CA ASN A 26 -4.35 -0.17 -40.85
C ASN A 26 -5.04 -0.38 -39.50
N ILE A 27 -5.02 0.64 -38.64
CA ILE A 27 -5.69 0.56 -37.35
C ILE A 27 -7.20 0.55 -37.58
N LYS A 28 -7.89 -0.45 -37.05
CA LYS A 28 -9.36 -0.47 -37.00
C LYS A 28 -9.80 -0.46 -35.54
N ILE A 29 -10.76 0.40 -35.24
CA ILE A 29 -11.25 0.63 -33.90
C ILE A 29 -12.71 0.16 -33.89
N ARG A 30 -13.02 -0.73 -32.94
CA ARG A 30 -14.38 -1.21 -32.73
C ARG A 30 -14.81 -0.98 -31.30
N PHE A 31 -16.07 -0.63 -31.12
CA PHE A 31 -16.70 -0.43 -29.83
C PHE A 31 -18.00 -1.23 -29.81
N ASP A 32 -18.17 -2.12 -28.83
CA ASP A 32 -19.31 -3.05 -28.75
C ASP A 32 -19.54 -3.87 -30.03
N GLY A 33 -18.43 -4.23 -30.71
CA GLY A 33 -18.46 -4.97 -31.96
C GLY A 33 -18.66 -4.13 -33.23
N GLU A 34 -19.14 -2.89 -33.10
CA GLU A 34 -19.33 -1.95 -34.20
C GLU A 34 -18.02 -1.24 -34.58
N GLU A 35 -17.77 -1.03 -35.87
CA GLU A 35 -16.58 -0.31 -36.32
C GLU A 35 -16.81 1.20 -36.29
N ILE A 36 -16.16 1.88 -35.35
CA ILE A 36 -16.29 3.34 -35.15
C ILE A 36 -15.26 4.15 -35.94
N GLY A 37 -14.20 3.51 -36.46
CA GLY A 37 -13.16 4.23 -37.17
C GLY A 37 -12.03 3.36 -37.75
N LYS A 38 -11.36 3.92 -38.76
CA LYS A 38 -10.15 3.36 -39.37
C LYS A 38 -9.08 4.43 -39.51
N ILE A 39 -7.83 4.07 -39.23
CA ILE A 39 -6.65 4.92 -39.43
C ILE A 39 -5.66 4.16 -40.32
N ALA A 40 -5.42 4.66 -41.53
CA ALA A 40 -4.55 3.98 -42.49
C ALA A 40 -3.10 3.85 -41.99
N LYS A 41 -2.57 4.92 -41.40
CA LYS A 41 -1.21 4.97 -40.84
C LYS A 41 -1.13 6.10 -39.83
N LEU A 42 -0.73 5.82 -38.60
CA LEU A 42 -0.33 6.89 -37.68
C LEU A 42 1.12 7.30 -37.95
N LYS A 43 1.37 8.61 -37.93
CA LYS A 43 2.72 9.18 -37.87
C LYS A 43 2.89 9.89 -36.53
N LEU A 44 4.14 9.94 -36.06
CA LEU A 44 4.50 10.53 -34.77
C LEU A 44 4.19 12.03 -34.68
N ASP A 45 4.26 12.73 -35.82
CA ASP A 45 4.06 14.19 -35.90
C ASP A 45 2.65 14.55 -36.41
N GLN A 46 1.75 13.56 -36.56
CA GLN A 46 0.39 13.80 -37.06
C GLN A 46 -0.61 14.12 -35.95
N LYS A 47 -1.64 14.88 -36.35
CA LYS A 47 -2.78 15.28 -35.52
C LYS A 47 -3.41 14.06 -34.82
N GLU A 48 -3.83 14.30 -33.59
CA GLU A 48 -4.60 13.38 -32.74
C GLU A 48 -5.88 12.94 -33.45
N TYR A 49 -6.20 11.64 -33.34
CA TYR A 49 -7.45 11.09 -33.88
C TYR A 49 -8.49 11.00 -32.76
N PHE A 50 -9.63 11.65 -32.98
CA PHE A 50 -10.74 11.67 -32.03
C PHE A 50 -11.93 10.88 -32.55
N PHE A 51 -12.51 10.07 -31.68
CA PHE A 51 -13.74 9.34 -31.91
C PHE A 51 -14.69 9.58 -30.74
N ILE A 52 -15.97 9.82 -31.02
CA ILE A 52 -17.01 9.91 -30.00
C ILE A 52 -17.67 8.53 -29.94
N LEU A 53 -17.65 7.90 -28.76
CA LEU A 53 -18.29 6.60 -28.54
C LEU A 53 -19.80 6.77 -28.39
N ASN A 54 -20.56 5.68 -28.61
CA ASN A 54 -22.03 5.70 -28.54
C ASN A 54 -22.56 6.10 -27.14
N ASP A 55 -21.76 5.91 -26.09
CA ASP A 55 -22.05 6.31 -24.71
C ASP A 55 -21.53 7.73 -24.36
N GLY A 56 -21.08 8.49 -25.36
CA GLY A 56 -20.70 9.90 -25.23
C GLY A 56 -19.25 10.14 -24.77
N TYR A 57 -18.48 9.09 -24.49
CA TYR A 57 -17.07 9.22 -24.16
C TYR A 57 -16.25 9.65 -25.37
N LYS A 58 -15.22 10.46 -25.14
CA LYS A 58 -14.26 10.88 -26.16
C LYS A 58 -13.04 9.97 -26.13
N LEU A 59 -12.85 9.18 -27.19
CA LEU A 59 -11.68 8.35 -27.42
C LEU A 59 -10.65 9.13 -28.24
N GLU A 60 -9.43 9.22 -27.74
CA GLU A 60 -8.28 9.83 -28.43
C GLU A 60 -7.20 8.78 -28.66
N ILE A 61 -6.67 8.75 -29.88
CA ILE A 61 -5.60 7.85 -30.27
C ILE A 61 -4.48 8.64 -30.93
N ARG A 62 -3.27 8.50 -30.40
CA ARG A 62 -2.06 9.14 -30.95
C ARG A 62 -0.82 8.28 -30.71
N LEU A 63 0.27 8.62 -31.40
CA LEU A 63 1.59 8.04 -31.13
C LEU A 63 2.39 9.02 -30.29
N VAL A 64 2.98 8.54 -29.20
CA VAL A 64 3.83 9.35 -28.33
C VAL A 64 5.23 8.76 -28.24
N LYS A 65 6.23 9.64 -28.13
CA LYS A 65 7.58 9.26 -27.73
C LYS A 65 7.59 9.03 -26.21
N VAL A 66 8.24 7.96 -25.77
CA VAL A 66 8.46 7.74 -24.33
C VAL A 66 9.44 8.81 -23.84
N HIS A 67 9.05 9.57 -22.81
CA HIS A 67 9.74 10.80 -22.36
C HIS A 67 11.26 10.66 -22.19
N ASN A 68 11.74 9.49 -21.74
CA ASN A 68 13.16 9.23 -21.50
C ASN A 68 13.87 8.53 -22.67
N PHE A 69 13.14 8.08 -23.71
CA PHE A 69 13.67 7.28 -24.81
C PHE A 69 12.98 7.65 -26.14
N PRO A 70 13.48 8.68 -26.85
CA PRO A 70 12.82 9.24 -28.03
C PRO A 70 12.75 8.30 -29.24
N LEU A 71 13.54 7.21 -29.23
CA LEU A 71 13.51 6.16 -30.25
C LEU A 71 12.33 5.20 -30.08
N ILE A 72 11.69 5.20 -28.91
CA ILE A 72 10.57 4.32 -28.59
C ILE A 72 9.27 5.09 -28.80
N VAL A 73 8.46 4.56 -29.73
CA VAL A 73 7.13 5.06 -30.03
C VAL A 73 6.08 4.11 -29.47
N GLN A 74 5.09 4.66 -28.78
CA GLN A 74 4.00 3.91 -28.17
C GLN A 74 2.64 4.44 -28.65
N LEU A 75 1.67 3.53 -28.78
CA LEU A 75 0.28 3.89 -29.03
C LEU A 75 -0.36 4.35 -27.72
N GLU A 76 -0.70 5.63 -27.65
CA GLU A 76 -1.43 6.22 -26.53
C GLU A 76 -2.92 6.20 -26.85
N ILE A 77 -3.70 5.67 -25.91
CA ILE A 77 -5.15 5.53 -26.02
C ILE A 77 -5.74 6.20 -24.79
N LEU A 78 -6.41 7.33 -25.00
CA LEU A 78 -7.03 8.11 -23.93
C LEU A 78 -8.55 8.07 -24.06
N LEU A 79 -9.24 7.89 -22.93
CA LEU A 79 -10.67 8.07 -22.79
C LEU A 79 -10.89 9.30 -21.91
N ASN A 80 -11.52 10.35 -22.45
CA ASN A 80 -11.71 11.62 -21.76
C ASN A 80 -10.40 12.19 -21.18
N ASN A 81 -9.31 12.16 -21.97
CA ASN A 81 -7.96 12.59 -21.59
C ASN A 81 -7.28 11.74 -20.49
N GLN A 82 -7.83 10.57 -20.13
CA GLN A 82 -7.22 9.63 -19.20
C GLN A 82 -6.79 8.35 -19.92
N PRO A 83 -5.65 7.73 -19.58
CA PRO A 83 -5.26 6.45 -20.18
C PRO A 83 -6.32 5.38 -19.99
N VAL A 84 -6.65 4.65 -21.07
CA VAL A 84 -7.59 3.52 -20.98
C VAL A 84 -6.98 2.42 -20.08
N PRO A 85 -7.72 1.85 -19.10
CA PRO A 85 -7.24 0.77 -18.26
C PRO A 85 -6.70 -0.43 -19.05
N GLY A 86 -5.53 -0.93 -18.67
CA GLY A 86 -4.83 -2.02 -19.36
C GLY A 86 -4.20 -1.62 -20.70
N SER A 87 -4.31 -0.36 -21.13
CA SER A 87 -3.60 0.12 -22.31
C SER A 87 -2.09 0.21 -22.07
N PRO A 88 -1.26 0.22 -23.12
CA PRO A 88 0.18 0.41 -22.96
C PRO A 88 0.54 1.74 -22.26
N THR A 89 -0.38 2.71 -22.24
CA THR A 89 -0.23 4.01 -21.57
C THR A 89 -0.83 4.07 -20.17
N ASP A 90 -1.52 3.03 -19.72
CA ASP A 90 -1.99 2.90 -18.34
C ASP A 90 -0.80 2.78 -17.37
N PRO A 91 -0.64 3.70 -16.41
CA PRO A 91 0.43 3.65 -15.44
C PRO A 91 0.53 2.32 -14.68
N HIS A 92 -0.60 1.70 -14.34
CA HIS A 92 -0.60 0.42 -13.61
C HIS A 92 -0.09 -0.71 -14.50
N GLN A 93 -0.55 -0.77 -15.75
CA GLN A 93 -0.10 -1.75 -16.73
C GLN A 93 1.39 -1.58 -17.07
N GLN A 94 1.88 -0.35 -17.21
CA GLN A 94 3.30 -0.09 -17.45
C GLN A 94 4.19 -0.64 -16.33
N ILE A 95 3.78 -0.46 -15.07
CA ILE A 95 4.51 -0.99 -13.91
C ILE A 95 4.47 -2.52 -13.90
N LEU A 96 3.30 -3.11 -14.18
CA LEU A 96 3.13 -4.56 -14.22
C LEU A 96 3.99 -5.19 -15.32
N GLU A 97 3.98 -4.64 -16.53
CA GLU A 97 4.81 -5.13 -17.65
C GLU A 97 6.30 -4.99 -17.37
N ALA A 98 6.72 -3.90 -16.73
CA ALA A 98 8.11 -3.74 -16.31
C ALA A 98 8.51 -4.80 -15.28
N TYR A 99 7.64 -5.10 -14.31
CA TYR A 99 7.88 -6.14 -13.32
C TYR A 99 8.02 -7.51 -13.97
N GLN A 100 7.08 -7.88 -14.85
CA GLN A 100 7.12 -9.16 -15.57
C GLN A 100 8.36 -9.29 -16.46
N ALA A 101 8.79 -8.22 -17.11
CA ALA A 101 10.01 -8.22 -17.92
C ALA A 101 11.28 -8.43 -17.07
N ILE A 102 11.33 -7.79 -15.89
CA ILE A 102 12.41 -8.00 -14.92
C ILE A 102 12.41 -9.45 -14.44
N GLU A 103 11.26 -9.97 -14.02
CA GLU A 103 11.12 -11.36 -13.55
C GLU A 103 11.55 -12.37 -14.62
N LEU A 104 11.09 -12.20 -15.86
CA LEU A 104 11.45 -13.06 -16.98
C LEU A 104 12.97 -13.05 -17.22
N ARG A 105 13.60 -11.88 -17.20
CA ARG A 105 15.06 -11.79 -17.35
C ARG A 105 15.79 -12.48 -16.22
N MET A 106 15.33 -12.30 -14.98
CA MET A 106 15.97 -12.93 -13.82
C MET A 106 15.89 -14.45 -13.92
N ASN A 107 14.73 -15.00 -14.28
CA ASN A 107 14.55 -16.43 -14.49
C ASN A 107 15.43 -16.96 -15.64
N PHE A 108 15.56 -16.19 -16.73
CA PHE A 108 16.43 -16.56 -17.85
C PHE A 108 17.91 -16.55 -17.47
N ASN A 109 18.38 -15.54 -16.73
CA ASN A 109 19.75 -15.49 -16.23
C ASN A 109 20.05 -16.65 -15.28
N LEU A 110 19.10 -16.99 -14.40
CA LEU A 110 19.23 -18.12 -13.48
C LEU A 110 19.28 -19.46 -14.24
N LEU A 111 18.49 -19.60 -15.30
CA LEU A 111 18.56 -20.75 -16.21
C LEU A 111 19.91 -20.86 -16.91
N ILE A 112 20.48 -19.75 -17.39
CA ILE A 112 21.82 -19.74 -18.01
C ILE A 112 22.87 -20.17 -16.98
N ILE A 113 22.83 -19.63 -15.76
CA ILE A 113 23.76 -20.01 -14.69
C ILE A 113 23.64 -21.51 -14.40
N PHE A 114 22.41 -22.02 -14.28
CA PHE A 114 22.16 -23.44 -14.07
C PHE A 114 22.70 -24.31 -15.21
N LEU A 115 22.45 -23.93 -16.47
CA LEU A 115 22.92 -24.66 -17.64
C LEU A 115 24.45 -24.66 -17.72
N SER A 116 25.09 -23.54 -17.44
CA SER A 116 26.56 -23.45 -17.39
C SER A 116 27.16 -24.33 -16.29
N CYS A 117 26.53 -24.39 -15.12
CA CYS A 117 26.96 -25.30 -14.04
C CYS A 117 26.79 -26.77 -14.44
N PHE A 118 25.66 -27.11 -15.08
CA PHE A 118 25.37 -28.46 -15.52
C PHE A 118 26.35 -28.94 -16.60
N LEU A 119 26.67 -28.09 -17.59
CA LEU A 119 27.66 -28.40 -18.61
C LEU A 119 29.07 -28.57 -18.02
N GLY A 120 29.46 -27.70 -17.08
CA GLY A 120 30.72 -27.84 -16.35
C GLY A 120 30.81 -29.15 -15.58
N PHE A 121 29.71 -29.56 -14.92
CA PHE A 121 29.63 -30.84 -14.23
C PHE A 121 29.75 -32.05 -15.18
N LEU A 122 29.10 -31.99 -16.35
CA LEU A 122 29.25 -33.04 -17.37
C LEU A 122 30.70 -33.16 -17.86
N GLY A 123 31.40 -32.04 -18.07
CA GLY A 123 32.81 -32.03 -18.48
C GLY A 123 33.74 -32.73 -17.46
N VAL A 124 33.45 -32.57 -16.16
CA VAL A 124 34.17 -33.29 -15.09
C VAL A 124 33.92 -34.80 -15.16
N ILE A 125 32.67 -35.21 -15.40
CA ILE A 125 32.33 -36.65 -15.54
C ILE A 125 33.04 -37.28 -16.74
N THR A 126 33.20 -36.55 -17.84
CA THR A 126 33.86 -37.06 -19.06
C THR A 126 35.38 -37.09 -18.97
N GLY A 127 35.98 -36.57 -17.89
CA GLY A 127 37.43 -36.60 -17.66
C GLY A 127 38.22 -35.59 -18.50
N ASP A 128 37.57 -34.53 -18.98
CA ASP A 128 38.23 -33.52 -19.81
C ASP A 128 39.04 -32.56 -18.92
N ILE A 129 40.37 -32.51 -19.11
CA ILE A 129 41.28 -31.79 -18.20
C ILE A 129 41.04 -30.27 -18.25
N GLU A 130 40.59 -29.74 -19.38
CA GLU A 130 40.21 -28.33 -19.53
C GLU A 130 38.96 -27.97 -18.68
N ALA A 131 38.13 -28.94 -18.30
CA ALA A 131 36.94 -28.70 -17.47
C ALA A 131 37.28 -28.33 -16.02
N TYR A 132 38.50 -28.65 -15.55
CA TYR A 132 38.92 -28.33 -14.18
C TYR A 132 39.17 -26.83 -13.96
N GLU A 133 39.64 -26.10 -14.98
CA GLU A 133 39.80 -24.64 -14.88
C GLU A 133 38.45 -23.96 -14.73
N TYR A 134 37.43 -24.42 -15.45
CA TYR A 134 36.05 -23.95 -15.32
C TYR A 134 35.44 -24.26 -13.94
N LEU A 135 35.76 -25.41 -13.34
CA LEU A 135 35.25 -25.77 -12.02
C LEU A 135 35.71 -24.79 -10.93
N SER A 136 36.97 -24.34 -10.98
CA SER A 136 37.52 -23.40 -10.00
C SER A 136 36.86 -22.02 -10.06
N VAL A 137 36.56 -21.52 -11.27
CA VAL A 137 35.83 -20.28 -11.49
C VAL A 137 34.38 -20.43 -11.04
N MET A 138 33.74 -21.58 -11.29
CA MET A 138 32.37 -21.85 -10.87
C MET A 138 32.20 -21.89 -9.35
N ILE A 139 33.15 -22.47 -8.61
CA ILE A 139 33.10 -22.52 -7.13
C ILE A 139 33.13 -21.12 -6.52
N ILE A 140 33.75 -20.13 -7.18
CA ILE A 140 33.82 -18.75 -6.69
C ILE A 140 32.65 -17.92 -7.21
N VAL A 141 32.34 -18.04 -8.51
CA VAL A 141 31.33 -17.21 -9.17
C VAL A 141 29.91 -17.60 -8.78
N VAL A 142 29.60 -18.90 -8.62
CA VAL A 142 28.23 -19.34 -8.30
C VAL A 142 27.78 -18.86 -6.92
N PRO A 143 28.55 -19.03 -5.83
CA PRO A 143 28.19 -18.47 -4.52
C PRO A 143 28.17 -16.94 -4.55
N PHE A 144 29.08 -16.29 -5.26
CA PHE A 144 29.07 -14.83 -5.40
C PHE A 144 27.80 -14.34 -6.11
N CYS A 145 27.39 -14.98 -7.21
CA CYS A 145 26.13 -14.70 -7.90
C CYS A 145 24.90 -15.01 -7.02
N PHE A 146 24.95 -16.02 -6.16
CA PHE A 146 23.85 -16.34 -5.25
C PHE A 146 23.75 -15.32 -4.09
N ILE A 147 24.89 -14.95 -3.51
CA ILE A 147 24.99 -14.00 -2.39
C ILE A 147 24.73 -12.56 -2.83
N VAL A 148 25.16 -12.18 -4.03
CA VAL A 148 24.96 -10.82 -4.58
C VAL A 148 23.66 -10.73 -5.39
N GLY A 149 23.22 -11.81 -6.03
CA GLY A 149 22.07 -11.81 -6.93
C GLY A 149 20.76 -12.28 -6.30
N VAL A 150 20.75 -13.32 -5.47
CA VAL A 150 19.49 -13.95 -4.99
C VAL A 150 19.09 -13.45 -3.60
N ILE A 151 20.03 -13.39 -2.66
CA ILE A 151 19.77 -12.95 -1.27
C ILE A 151 19.33 -11.48 -1.20
N PRO A 152 20.02 -10.53 -1.84
CA PRO A 152 19.62 -9.13 -1.80
C PRO A 152 18.30 -8.95 -2.51
N LEU A 153 18.02 -9.74 -3.56
CA LEU A 153 16.81 -9.65 -4.37
C LEU A 153 15.56 -10.19 -3.68
N LYS A 154 15.64 -11.26 -2.88
CA LYS A 154 14.50 -11.72 -2.07
C LYS A 154 14.16 -10.70 -0.98
N PHE A 155 15.20 -10.07 -0.40
CA PHE A 155 15.06 -8.91 0.49
C PHE A 155 14.54 -7.67 -0.27
N PHE A 156 14.89 -7.53 -1.56
CA PHE A 156 14.51 -6.44 -2.45
C PHE A 156 13.06 -6.52 -2.94
N ILE A 157 12.56 -7.71 -3.30
CA ILE A 157 11.17 -7.95 -3.72
C ILE A 157 10.21 -7.65 -2.57
N ASN A 158 10.58 -8.01 -1.34
CA ASN A 158 9.85 -7.59 -0.14
C ASN A 158 9.87 -6.06 0.07
N LYS A 159 10.89 -5.36 -0.43
CA LYS A 159 11.02 -3.89 -0.38
C LYS A 159 10.44 -3.16 -1.60
N ILE A 160 10.21 -3.84 -2.73
CA ILE A 160 9.71 -3.27 -4.00
C ILE A 160 8.27 -2.75 -3.86
N LYS A 161 7.48 -3.23 -2.88
CA LYS A 161 6.21 -2.61 -2.50
C LYS A 161 6.35 -1.14 -2.05
N LYS A 162 7.58 -0.67 -1.80
CA LYS A 162 7.92 0.70 -1.36
C LYS A 162 8.96 1.33 -2.30
N LEU A 163 8.69 1.31 -3.60
CA LEU A 163 9.58 1.78 -4.68
C LEU A 163 10.04 3.25 -4.50
N SER A 164 11.26 3.42 -3.96
CA SER A 164 11.94 4.71 -3.92
C SER A 164 12.59 5.02 -5.28
N LYS A 165 12.68 6.31 -5.63
CA LYS A 165 13.26 6.79 -6.90
C LYS A 165 14.73 6.34 -7.09
N ASN A 166 15.44 6.07 -6.00
CA ASN A 166 16.85 5.65 -6.01
C ASN A 166 17.01 4.17 -6.36
N THR A 167 16.09 3.33 -5.89
CA THR A 167 16.05 1.88 -6.16
C THR A 167 15.95 1.61 -7.66
N LEU A 168 15.14 2.41 -8.34
CA LEU A 168 14.85 2.23 -9.75
C LEU A 168 15.96 2.82 -10.65
N LYS A 169 16.61 3.92 -10.22
CA LYS A 169 17.84 4.42 -10.86
C LYS A 169 18.98 3.39 -10.82
N PHE A 170 19.09 2.63 -9.73
CA PHE A 170 20.09 1.57 -9.59
C PHE A 170 19.81 0.38 -10.54
N LEU A 171 18.55 -0.03 -10.70
CA LEU A 171 18.18 -1.06 -11.67
C LEU A 171 18.49 -0.64 -13.12
N ILE A 172 18.25 0.63 -13.46
CA ILE A 172 18.64 1.19 -14.77
C ILE A 172 20.15 1.17 -14.93
N PHE A 173 20.91 1.53 -13.90
CA PHE A 173 22.37 1.48 -13.92
C PHE A 173 22.89 0.05 -14.16
N ILE A 174 22.36 -0.96 -13.47
CA ILE A 174 22.70 -2.37 -13.71
C ILE A 174 22.33 -2.78 -15.14
N SER A 175 21.14 -2.42 -15.61
CA SER A 175 20.70 -2.75 -16.97
C SER A 175 21.56 -2.07 -18.04
N ILE A 176 22.09 -0.87 -17.78
CA ILE A 176 23.03 -0.17 -18.68
C ILE A 176 24.38 -0.89 -18.69
N ILE A 177 24.89 -1.31 -17.52
CA ILE A 177 26.11 -2.13 -17.43
C ILE A 177 25.94 -3.44 -18.20
N CYS A 178 24.79 -4.11 -18.10
CA CYS A 178 24.48 -5.29 -18.90
C CYS A 178 24.31 -4.97 -20.40
N ALA A 179 23.81 -3.79 -20.77
CA ALA A 179 23.70 -3.40 -22.18
C ALA A 179 25.07 -3.20 -22.84
N VAL A 180 26.09 -2.80 -22.07
CA VAL A 180 27.48 -2.69 -22.56
C VAL A 180 28.07 -4.06 -22.92
N THR A 181 27.53 -5.18 -22.42
CA THR A 181 27.95 -6.53 -22.83
C THR A 181 27.34 -6.99 -24.15
N GLY A 182 26.58 -6.12 -24.85
CA GLY A 182 26.22 -6.31 -26.25
C GLY A 182 25.05 -7.24 -26.52
N ASP A 183 24.26 -7.63 -25.51
CA ASP A 183 23.11 -8.50 -25.70
C ASP A 183 21.84 -7.70 -26.04
N GLY A 184 21.19 -8.03 -27.17
CA GLY A 184 19.97 -7.34 -27.61
C GLY A 184 18.80 -7.39 -26.60
N TRP A 185 18.87 -8.28 -25.60
CA TRP A 185 17.90 -8.41 -24.53
C TRP A 185 17.91 -7.23 -23.55
N SER A 186 19.06 -6.59 -23.34
CA SER A 186 19.15 -5.42 -22.46
C SER A 186 18.34 -4.23 -23.00
N PHE A 187 18.30 -4.05 -24.33
CA PHE A 187 17.45 -3.05 -24.98
C PHE A 187 15.95 -3.34 -24.80
N TRP A 188 15.54 -4.61 -24.85
CA TRP A 188 14.16 -5.01 -24.64
C TRP A 188 13.68 -4.75 -23.20
N ILE A 189 14.56 -4.96 -22.21
CA ILE A 189 14.25 -4.66 -20.81
C ILE A 189 14.13 -3.15 -20.59
N LEU A 190 15.08 -2.38 -21.11
CA LEU A 190 14.99 -0.91 -21.07
C LEU A 190 13.70 -0.42 -21.72
N TYR A 191 13.29 -1.02 -22.84
CA TYR A 191 12.01 -0.71 -23.49
C TYR A 191 10.80 -0.86 -22.55
N LYS A 192 10.81 -1.83 -21.63
CA LYS A 192 9.72 -2.07 -20.67
C LYS A 192 9.85 -1.26 -19.37
N ILE A 193 11.06 -1.10 -18.83
CA ILE A 193 11.28 -0.37 -17.57
C ILE A 193 11.02 1.13 -17.72
N CYS A 194 11.37 1.70 -18.87
CA CYS A 194 11.41 3.14 -19.00
C CYS A 194 10.04 3.83 -18.99
N PRO A 195 8.99 3.29 -19.64
CA PRO A 195 7.62 3.78 -19.45
C PRO A 195 7.18 3.72 -17.98
N ALA A 196 7.49 2.64 -17.27
CA ALA A 196 7.13 2.47 -15.86
C ALA A 196 7.71 3.56 -14.93
N LEU A 197 8.87 4.13 -15.27
CA LEU A 197 9.41 5.30 -14.55
C LEU A 197 8.46 6.49 -14.62
N GLY A 198 8.00 6.80 -15.82
CA GLY A 198 7.06 7.88 -16.07
C GLY A 198 5.71 7.61 -15.41
N ALA A 199 5.23 6.37 -15.45
CA ALA A 199 4.03 5.93 -14.75
C ALA A 199 4.10 6.19 -13.24
N ILE A 200 5.23 5.84 -12.59
CA ILE A 200 5.40 6.05 -11.15
C ILE A 200 5.37 7.54 -10.80
N ASP A 201 6.03 8.39 -11.60
CA ASP A 201 6.00 9.84 -11.37
C ASP A 201 4.58 10.41 -11.60
N LYS A 202 3.84 9.93 -12.61
CA LYS A 202 2.43 10.30 -12.85
C LYS A 202 1.51 9.90 -11.70
N LEU A 203 1.63 8.66 -11.19
CA LEU A 203 0.82 8.17 -10.05
C LEU A 203 1.12 8.95 -8.77
N LYS A 204 2.37 9.38 -8.56
CA LYS A 204 2.72 10.25 -7.43
C LYS A 204 2.11 11.64 -7.56
N GLN A 205 2.13 12.22 -8.77
CA GLN A 205 1.57 13.55 -9.03
C GLN A 205 0.05 13.60 -8.92
N ALA A 206 -0.64 12.52 -9.30
CA ALA A 206 -2.10 12.43 -9.16
C ALA A 206 -2.58 12.39 -7.70
N GLY A 207 -1.64 12.25 -6.74
CA GLY A 207 -1.94 11.69 -5.43
C GLY A 207 -2.42 10.24 -5.60
N PHE A 208 -2.28 9.39 -4.60
CA PHE A 208 -3.00 8.10 -4.60
C PHE A 208 -4.50 8.37 -4.35
N THR A 209 -5.13 9.18 -5.20
CA THR A 209 -6.56 9.40 -5.18
C THR A 209 -7.19 8.25 -5.95
N GLU A 210 -7.98 7.44 -5.24
CA GLU A 210 -8.85 6.44 -5.83
C GLU A 210 -9.59 7.02 -7.03
N TYR A 211 -9.75 6.18 -8.06
CA TYR A 211 -10.52 6.47 -9.25
C TYR A 211 -11.94 6.89 -8.85
N LYS A 212 -12.21 8.20 -8.78
CA LYS A 212 -13.56 8.72 -8.56
C LYS A 212 -14.36 8.49 -9.83
N LYS A 213 -15.32 7.57 -9.74
CA LYS A 213 -16.34 7.33 -10.77
C LYS A 213 -16.91 8.69 -11.20
N PRO A 214 -16.83 9.08 -12.48
CA PRO A 214 -17.51 10.28 -12.94
C PRO A 214 -19.00 10.09 -12.68
N ASN A 215 -19.61 11.06 -12.00
CA ASN A 215 -21.06 11.07 -11.79
C ASN A 215 -21.72 10.88 -13.15
N SER A 216 -22.34 9.72 -13.35
CA SER A 216 -23.16 9.46 -14.52
C SER A 216 -24.19 10.58 -14.56
N ALA A 217 -24.05 11.49 -15.53
CA ALA A 217 -25.08 12.45 -15.82
C ALA A 217 -26.34 11.62 -16.10
N GLN A 218 -27.31 11.69 -15.17
CA GLN A 218 -28.66 11.22 -15.43
C GLN A 218 -29.13 11.95 -16.67
N SER A 219 -29.09 11.26 -17.81
CA SER A 219 -29.77 11.63 -19.04
C SER A 219 -31.26 11.62 -18.73
N ASN A 220 -31.75 12.74 -18.19
CA ASN A 220 -33.16 13.04 -18.13
C ASN A 220 -33.61 13.37 -19.55
N SER A 221 -33.98 12.35 -20.33
CA SER A 221 -34.77 12.54 -21.55
C SER A 221 -36.19 12.95 -21.17
N LYS A 222 -36.38 14.21 -20.80
CA LYS A 222 -37.69 14.88 -20.80
C LYS A 222 -37.69 15.95 -21.87
N THR A 223 -38.36 15.62 -22.97
CA THR A 223 -38.90 16.55 -23.97
C THR A 223 -39.46 17.82 -23.32
N ARG A 224 -38.84 18.98 -23.54
CA ARG A 224 -39.56 20.26 -23.49
C ARG A 224 -38.94 21.33 -24.39
N LYS A 225 -39.86 22.04 -25.02
CA LYS A 225 -39.76 23.02 -26.10
C LYS A 225 -38.93 24.25 -25.71
N THR A 226 -38.20 24.76 -26.70
CA THR A 226 -37.56 26.08 -26.78
C THR A 226 -38.47 27.24 -26.36
N PRO A 227 -37.88 28.29 -25.76
CA PRO A 227 -38.13 29.62 -26.31
C PRO A 227 -36.88 30.49 -26.50
N LYS A 228 -36.99 31.38 -27.49
CA LYS A 228 -36.08 32.45 -27.92
C LYS A 228 -35.78 33.45 -26.79
N VAL A 229 -34.53 33.91 -26.70
CA VAL A 229 -34.18 35.23 -26.12
C VAL A 229 -33.08 35.88 -26.97
N LYS A 230 -33.29 37.16 -27.29
CA LYS A 230 -32.39 38.08 -28.04
C LYS A 230 -31.45 38.84 -27.09
N PRO A 231 -30.38 39.49 -27.61
CA PRO A 231 -29.25 40.00 -26.83
C PRO A 231 -29.34 41.51 -26.52
N ASN A 232 -28.60 41.97 -25.49
CA ASN A 232 -28.10 43.34 -25.26
C ASN A 232 -26.92 43.22 -24.26
N GLN A 233 -25.68 43.65 -24.53
CA GLN A 233 -25.07 44.98 -24.74
C GLN A 233 -24.85 45.85 -23.47
N HIS A 234 -23.59 46.28 -23.33
CA HIS A 234 -23.02 47.43 -22.55
C HIS A 234 -22.99 47.32 -21.01
N GLN A 235 -22.05 47.89 -20.24
CA GLN A 235 -20.84 48.71 -20.46
C GLN A 235 -20.00 48.74 -19.16
N SER A 236 -18.71 49.01 -19.34
CA SER A 236 -17.69 49.63 -18.45
C SER A 236 -18.08 50.25 -17.09
N SER A 237 -17.20 50.10 -16.08
CA SER A 237 -16.63 51.22 -15.30
C SER A 237 -15.47 50.80 -14.40
N SER A 238 -14.43 51.64 -14.45
CA SER A 238 -13.25 51.85 -13.59
C SER A 238 -13.49 51.95 -12.07
N ARG A 239 -12.49 51.66 -11.24
CA ARG A 239 -11.67 52.64 -10.48
C ARG A 239 -10.57 51.96 -9.62
N SER A 240 -9.51 52.74 -9.38
CA SER A 240 -8.19 52.50 -8.79
C SER A 240 -8.11 52.69 -7.25
N VAL A 241 -6.86 52.57 -6.72
CA VAL A 241 -6.32 53.08 -5.41
C VAL A 241 -6.34 51.99 -4.30
N GLU A 242 -5.33 51.66 -3.47
CA GLU A 242 -4.03 52.25 -3.05
C GLU A 242 -3.06 51.19 -2.45
N THR A 243 -1.81 51.65 -2.29
CA THR A 243 -0.54 51.20 -1.64
C THR A 243 -0.49 50.20 -0.45
N SER A 244 0.52 49.30 -0.52
CA SER A 244 1.67 48.95 0.40
C SER A 244 1.60 49.20 1.93
N PRO A 245 2.40 48.53 2.82
CA PRO A 245 3.73 47.92 2.57
C PRO A 245 4.09 46.59 3.28
N SER A 246 5.23 46.07 2.84
CA SER A 246 6.05 44.96 3.33
C SER A 246 6.69 45.19 4.70
N THR A 247 6.88 44.11 5.47
CA THR A 247 7.82 44.06 6.61
C THR A 247 8.74 42.86 6.48
N GLU A 248 10.04 43.16 6.38
CA GLU A 248 11.15 42.23 6.55
C GLU A 248 11.34 41.92 8.04
N SER A 249 11.62 40.66 8.39
CA SER A 249 12.22 40.33 9.69
C SER A 249 13.37 39.36 9.50
N SER A 250 14.55 39.86 9.85
CA SER A 250 15.86 39.25 9.88
C SER A 250 16.00 38.27 11.06
N ILE A 251 16.41 37.03 10.79
CA ILE A 251 16.78 36.05 11.83
C ILE A 251 18.30 35.89 11.84
N LYS A 252 18.88 36.20 13.01
CA LYS A 252 20.30 36.08 13.34
C LYS A 252 20.67 34.61 13.57
N ASN A 253 21.80 34.20 12.97
CA ASN A 253 22.47 32.92 13.20
C ASN A 253 23.12 32.90 14.60
N HIS A 254 22.87 31.86 15.39
CA HIS A 254 23.68 31.49 16.55
C HIS A 254 24.39 30.16 16.29
N ASN A 255 25.73 30.22 16.30
CA ASN A 255 26.64 29.08 16.37
C ASN A 255 26.58 28.45 17.76
N PHE A 256 26.53 27.11 17.85
CA PHE A 256 26.93 26.40 19.07
C PHE A 256 27.78 25.17 18.77
N GLY A 257 28.75 24.99 19.68
CA GLY A 257 29.90 24.12 19.61
C GLY A 257 29.61 22.63 19.49
N LYS A 258 30.58 21.94 18.89
CA LYS A 258 30.74 20.48 18.90
C LYS A 258 31.19 20.05 20.30
N GLU A 259 30.44 19.17 20.94
CA GLU A 259 31.00 18.23 21.91
C GLU A 259 30.36 16.86 21.74
N ASN A 260 31.20 15.84 21.92
CA ASN A 260 30.96 14.44 21.67
C ASN A 260 31.09 13.73 23.03
N PRO A 261 30.16 12.85 23.44
CA PRO A 261 30.60 11.78 24.32
C PRO A 261 30.10 10.39 23.93
N ASN A 262 31.03 9.46 24.10
CA ASN A 262 30.88 8.01 24.10
C ASN A 262 29.68 7.55 24.91
N PHE A 263 28.76 6.81 24.27
CA PHE A 263 27.72 6.04 24.95
C PHE A 263 28.08 4.56 24.91
N ASN A 264 28.57 4.05 26.04
CA ASN A 264 28.66 2.62 26.31
C ASN A 264 28.31 2.40 27.79
N LYS A 265 27.02 2.20 28.10
CA LYS A 265 26.55 1.69 29.40
C LYS A 265 25.15 1.08 29.31
N SER A 266 25.14 -0.25 29.36
CA SER A 266 24.19 -1.17 30.02
C SER A 266 22.67 -0.95 29.88
N ASN A 267 22.05 -1.94 29.24
CA ASN A 267 20.60 -2.21 29.13
C ASN A 267 19.92 -2.51 30.48
N ASN A 268 19.49 -1.47 31.20
CA ASN A 268 18.41 -1.54 32.18
C ASN A 268 17.66 -0.21 32.13
N LEU A 269 16.87 0.00 31.08
CA LEU A 269 16.12 1.23 30.86
C LEU A 269 14.63 1.02 31.14
N TYR A 270 14.20 1.57 32.28
CA TYR A 270 12.89 2.17 32.59
C TYR A 270 11.62 1.53 32.00
N VAL A 271 10.93 0.74 32.84
CA VAL A 271 9.46 0.67 32.81
C VAL A 271 8.97 1.85 33.65
N GLU A 272 8.80 3.03 33.06
CA GLU A 272 8.00 4.08 33.70
C GLU A 272 6.54 3.64 33.63
N ASP A 273 5.94 3.46 34.80
CA ASP A 273 4.51 3.26 34.96
C ASP A 273 3.78 4.47 34.40
N ILE A 274 3.20 4.32 33.20
CA ILE A 274 2.17 5.25 32.74
C ILE A 274 0.96 4.97 33.65
N GLU A 275 0.86 5.74 34.73
CA GLU A 275 -0.34 5.82 35.57
C GLU A 275 -1.44 6.46 34.73
N PHE A 276 -2.32 5.61 34.20
CA PHE A 276 -3.63 6.06 33.74
C PHE A 276 -4.49 6.25 34.97
N ASP A 277 -4.74 7.51 35.32
CA ASP A 277 -5.71 7.87 36.35
C ASP A 277 -7.11 7.56 35.80
N ILE A 278 -7.73 6.49 36.30
CA ILE A 278 -9.03 6.00 35.83
C ILE A 278 -9.94 5.83 37.04
N SER A 279 -10.76 6.84 37.32
CA SER A 279 -11.98 6.67 38.11
C SER A 279 -13.05 6.02 37.22
N VAL A 280 -13.49 4.82 37.59
CA VAL A 280 -14.58 4.11 36.89
C VAL A 280 -15.90 4.48 37.58
N GLU A 281 -16.71 5.33 36.96
CA GLU A 281 -18.10 5.56 37.38
C GLU A 281 -19.02 4.45 36.86
N ASN A 282 -19.79 3.83 37.76
CA ASN A 282 -20.55 2.59 37.54
C ASN A 282 -21.93 2.73 36.85
N ASN A 283 -22.19 3.80 36.09
CA ASN A 283 -23.47 3.94 35.36
C ASN A 283 -23.32 3.37 33.94
N ALA A 284 -23.48 2.04 33.83
CA ALA A 284 -22.90 1.20 32.76
C ALA A 284 -23.88 0.73 31.66
N GLU A 285 -24.93 1.48 31.36
CA GLU A 285 -25.77 1.18 30.19
C GLU A 285 -25.71 2.33 29.18
N ASP A 286 -25.11 2.03 28.02
CA ASP A 286 -25.09 2.77 26.74
C ASP A 286 -24.31 4.08 26.60
N LEU A 287 -23.77 4.67 27.67
CA LEU A 287 -22.96 5.88 27.52
C LEU A 287 -21.47 5.54 27.37
N ILE A 288 -21.03 5.48 26.11
CA ILE A 288 -19.63 5.72 25.78
C ILE A 288 -19.26 7.06 26.40
N SER A 289 -18.27 7.05 27.30
CA SER A 289 -17.92 8.24 28.05
C SER A 289 -17.59 9.39 27.11
N GLU A 290 -18.00 10.60 27.49
CA GLU A 290 -17.71 11.82 26.71
C GLU A 290 -16.20 11.96 26.46
N ALA A 291 -15.38 11.48 27.39
CA ALA A 291 -13.93 11.37 27.24
C ALA A 291 -13.51 10.53 26.02
N ILE A 292 -14.13 9.37 25.77
CA ILE A 292 -13.83 8.53 24.60
C ILE A 292 -14.27 9.24 23.32
N ILE A 293 -15.46 9.86 23.30
CA ILE A 293 -15.95 10.63 22.14
C ILE A 293 -14.99 11.78 21.79
N ASN A 294 -14.52 12.52 22.79
CA ASN A 294 -13.54 13.58 22.60
C ASN A 294 -12.20 13.04 22.06
N ARG A 295 -11.76 11.86 22.52
CA ARG A 295 -10.58 11.17 21.97
C ARG A 295 -10.78 10.77 20.51
N MET A 296 -11.91 10.14 20.17
CA MET A 296 -12.25 9.77 18.78
C MET A 296 -12.11 10.98 17.84
N LYS A 297 -12.76 12.10 18.19
CA LYS A 297 -12.71 13.34 17.40
C LYS A 297 -11.28 13.89 17.26
N LYS A 298 -10.46 13.82 18.31
CA LYS A 298 -9.06 14.28 18.31
C LYS A 298 -8.14 13.40 17.46
N LEU A 299 -8.32 12.07 17.53
CA LEU A 299 -7.46 11.10 16.87
C LEU A 299 -7.75 11.01 15.37
N ASN A 300 -9.03 10.96 14.98
CA ASN A 300 -9.43 10.87 13.56
C ASN A 300 -10.83 11.49 13.32
N SER A 301 -10.87 12.76 12.91
CA SER A 301 -12.13 13.48 12.66
C SER A 301 -13.03 12.80 11.60
N PRO A 302 -12.51 12.36 10.42
CA PRO A 302 -13.29 11.53 9.49
C PRO A 302 -13.85 10.24 10.11
N GLY A 303 -13.04 9.50 10.87
CA GLY A 303 -13.47 8.28 11.56
C GLY A 303 -14.58 8.56 12.58
N TYR A 304 -14.50 9.69 13.29
CA TYR A 304 -15.55 10.15 14.19
C TYR A 304 -16.86 10.50 13.45
N GLN A 305 -16.79 11.14 12.29
CA GLN A 305 -18.00 11.43 11.47
C GLN A 305 -18.69 10.14 11.01
N LEU A 306 -17.91 9.12 10.60
CA LEU A 306 -18.45 7.79 10.26
C LEU A 306 -19.15 7.16 11.47
N TYR A 307 -18.51 7.23 12.65
CA TYR A 307 -19.09 6.73 13.90
C TYR A 307 -20.42 7.42 14.26
N GLU A 308 -20.49 8.75 14.19
CA GLU A 308 -21.72 9.50 14.50
C GLU A 308 -22.83 9.16 13.52
N THR A 309 -22.50 9.03 12.23
CA THR A 309 -23.46 8.61 11.20
C THR A 309 -23.96 7.19 11.47
N ALA A 310 -23.05 6.27 11.82
CA ALA A 310 -23.38 4.88 12.16
C ALA A 310 -24.35 4.81 13.35
N LYS A 311 -24.11 5.63 14.38
CA LYS A 311 -24.96 5.75 15.56
C LYS A 311 -26.35 6.27 15.21
N LEU A 312 -26.43 7.36 14.44
CA LEU A 312 -27.71 7.95 14.02
C LEU A 312 -28.53 6.99 13.15
N GLN A 313 -27.87 6.25 12.27
CA GLN A 313 -28.52 5.36 11.30
C GLN A 313 -28.69 3.92 11.82
N SER A 314 -28.11 3.58 12.97
CA SER A 314 -27.97 2.20 13.44
C SER A 314 -27.42 1.27 12.34
N ASN A 315 -26.36 1.73 11.66
CA ASN A 315 -25.80 1.08 10.48
C ASN A 315 -24.53 0.29 10.83
N CYS A 316 -24.60 -1.04 10.70
CA CYS A 316 -23.49 -1.95 10.99
C CYS A 316 -22.24 -1.67 10.12
N GLU A 317 -22.42 -1.47 8.81
CA GLU A 317 -21.32 -1.24 7.87
C GLU A 317 -20.58 0.07 8.18
N GLN A 318 -21.31 1.11 8.60
CA GLN A 318 -20.67 2.37 8.99
C GLN A 318 -19.89 2.26 10.32
N TYR A 319 -20.36 1.45 11.27
CA TYR A 319 -19.58 1.14 12.47
C TYR A 319 -18.31 0.37 12.13
N TYR A 320 -18.39 -0.58 11.20
CA TYR A 320 -17.22 -1.29 10.68
C TYR A 320 -16.22 -0.32 10.01
N GLN A 321 -16.69 0.55 9.12
CA GLN A 321 -15.85 1.55 8.44
C GLN A 321 -15.25 2.56 9.42
N ALA A 322 -15.99 2.98 10.44
CA ALA A 322 -15.47 3.79 11.53
C ALA A 322 -14.33 3.05 12.25
N GLY A 323 -14.51 1.77 12.55
CA GLY A 323 -13.47 0.92 13.13
C GLY A 323 -12.22 0.84 12.27
N GLU A 324 -12.35 0.65 10.95
CA GLU A 324 -11.21 0.66 10.01
C GLU A 324 -10.46 1.99 9.98
N ALA A 325 -11.15 3.12 10.17
CA ALA A 325 -10.49 4.43 10.23
C ALA A 325 -9.55 4.57 11.44
N TYR A 326 -9.77 3.81 12.52
CA TYR A 326 -8.91 3.78 13.71
C TYR A 326 -7.97 2.56 13.77
N ASP A 327 -8.27 1.48 13.04
CA ASP A 327 -7.49 0.25 13.10
C ASP A 327 -6.18 0.38 12.31
N HIS A 328 -5.08 0.54 13.05
CA HIS A 328 -3.73 0.53 12.50
C HIS A 328 -3.02 -0.81 12.69
N SER A 329 -3.70 -1.84 13.23
CA SER A 329 -3.11 -3.14 13.56
C SER A 329 -2.45 -3.83 12.37
N TYR A 330 -2.96 -3.62 11.15
CA TYR A 330 -2.43 -4.22 9.92
C TYR A 330 -1.21 -3.52 9.29
N SER A 331 -0.84 -2.34 9.75
CA SER A 331 0.48 -1.84 9.40
C SER A 331 1.50 -2.71 10.15
N SER A 332 2.36 -3.43 9.40
CA SER A 332 3.32 -4.44 9.90
C SER A 332 4.26 -3.98 11.02
N PHE A 333 4.20 -2.70 11.37
CA PHE A 333 5.00 -2.01 12.36
C PHE A 333 4.42 -2.08 13.79
N TRP A 334 3.10 -2.24 13.92
CA TRP A 334 2.42 -1.93 15.19
C TRP A 334 2.26 -3.10 16.16
N GLY A 335 2.31 -4.36 15.69
CA GLY A 335 2.18 -5.52 16.57
C GLY A 335 3.25 -5.56 17.67
N ASP A 336 4.51 -5.39 17.28
CA ASP A 336 5.60 -5.21 18.23
C ASP A 336 5.66 -3.79 18.76
N GLY A 337 5.55 -2.77 17.90
CA GLY A 337 5.77 -1.40 18.31
C GLY A 337 4.85 -0.89 19.42
N ILE A 338 3.55 -1.20 19.33
CA ILE A 338 2.54 -0.65 20.26
C ILE A 338 2.82 -1.10 21.69
N PHE A 339 3.25 -2.34 21.91
CA PHE A 339 3.39 -2.87 23.27
C PHE A 339 4.82 -3.25 23.66
N ALA A 340 5.73 -3.53 22.72
CA ALA A 340 7.10 -3.94 23.01
C ALA A 340 7.92 -2.83 23.71
N GLY A 341 7.60 -1.55 23.48
CA GLY A 341 8.32 -0.43 24.11
C GLY A 341 9.82 -0.42 23.81
N GLN A 342 10.26 -1.15 22.78
CA GLN A 342 11.63 -1.13 22.31
C GLN A 342 11.75 -0.01 21.27
N TYR A 343 12.32 1.11 21.71
CA TYR A 343 12.53 2.28 20.89
C TYR A 343 13.97 2.30 20.38
N ASP A 344 14.29 1.45 19.41
CA ASP A 344 15.59 1.53 18.75
C ASP A 344 15.57 2.60 17.63
N ARG A 345 16.74 2.87 17.06
CA ARG A 345 16.84 3.84 15.97
C ARG A 345 16.03 3.42 14.73
N HIS A 346 15.94 2.13 14.45
CA HIS A 346 15.19 1.62 13.32
C HIS A 346 13.69 1.90 13.49
N PHE A 347 13.20 1.74 14.72
CA PHE A 347 11.85 2.04 15.13
C PHE A 347 11.48 3.52 14.91
N PHE A 348 12.36 4.45 15.30
CA PHE A 348 12.15 5.87 15.02
C PHE A 348 12.10 6.18 13.53
N GLU A 349 13.03 5.62 12.76
CA GLU A 349 13.06 5.82 11.30
C GLU A 349 11.78 5.26 10.63
N GLN A 350 11.22 4.16 11.15
CA GLN A 350 9.95 3.59 10.69
C GLN A 350 8.74 4.47 11.02
N LEU A 351 8.78 5.20 12.14
CA LEU A 351 7.79 6.22 12.52
C LEU A 351 7.92 7.53 11.72
N GLY A 352 8.94 7.66 10.86
CA GLY A 352 9.28 8.93 10.22
C GLY A 352 9.90 9.94 11.18
N ILE A 353 10.33 9.52 12.37
CA ILE A 353 11.02 10.35 13.35
C ILE A 353 12.52 10.31 13.06
N SER A 354 13.09 11.43 12.59
CA SER A 354 14.53 11.55 12.39
C SER A 354 15.24 11.85 13.71
N ALA A 355 15.79 10.81 14.36
CA ALA A 355 16.62 10.96 15.55
C ALA A 355 17.85 11.85 15.31
N LYS A 356 18.32 11.96 14.06
CA LYS A 356 19.43 12.85 13.67
C LYS A 356 19.10 14.32 13.82
N ASN A 357 17.83 14.70 13.65
CA ASN A 357 17.42 16.11 13.62
C ASN A 357 16.85 16.57 14.96
N LEU A 358 16.15 15.67 15.68
CA LEU A 358 15.45 15.98 16.93
C LEU A 358 16.30 15.68 18.18
N GLY A 359 17.37 14.89 18.04
CA GLY A 359 18.06 14.30 19.19
C GLY A 359 17.31 13.07 19.72
N ALA A 360 18.02 12.22 20.48
CA ALA A 360 17.49 10.93 20.93
C ALA A 360 16.29 11.07 21.87
N GLU A 361 16.33 12.03 22.80
CA GLU A 361 15.28 12.24 23.79
C GLU A 361 13.97 12.73 23.16
N GLN A 362 14.02 13.74 22.29
CA GLN A 362 12.82 14.22 21.59
C GLN A 362 12.26 13.17 20.62
N ALA A 363 13.13 12.35 20.01
CA ALA A 363 12.70 11.24 19.16
C ALA A 363 11.97 10.17 19.98
N GLN A 364 12.49 9.84 21.16
CA GLN A 364 11.86 8.92 22.10
C GLN A 364 10.50 9.46 22.58
N GLU A 365 10.42 10.74 22.95
CA GLU A 365 9.17 11.35 23.40
C GLU A 365 8.13 11.42 22.28
N SER A 366 8.57 11.70 21.06
CA SER A 366 7.69 11.65 19.88
C SER A 366 7.19 10.24 19.61
N ALA A 367 8.04 9.22 19.76
CA ALA A 367 7.62 7.83 19.63
C ALA A 367 6.66 7.40 20.73
N LYS A 368 6.90 7.78 21.99
CA LYS A 368 5.98 7.54 23.11
C LYS A 368 4.59 8.11 22.81
N ARG A 369 4.51 9.36 22.31
CA ARG A 369 3.24 9.99 21.92
C ARG A 369 2.53 9.27 20.78
N ILE A 370 3.27 8.87 19.73
CA ILE A 370 2.69 8.10 18.62
C ILE A 370 2.20 6.73 19.08
N MET A 371 2.93 6.06 19.98
CA MET A 371 2.48 4.78 20.56
C MET A 371 1.24 4.95 21.42
N ALA A 372 1.17 5.99 22.24
CA ALA A 372 -0.04 6.28 23.02
C ALA A 372 -1.25 6.51 22.10
N HIS A 373 -1.07 7.28 21.02
CA HIS A 373 -2.11 7.49 20.01
C HIS A 373 -2.55 6.16 19.36
N ALA A 374 -1.61 5.30 18.98
CA ALA A 374 -1.93 4.01 18.36
C ALA A 374 -2.63 3.04 19.31
N ARG A 375 -2.25 3.05 20.59
CA ARG A 375 -2.93 2.31 21.67
C ARG A 375 -4.38 2.73 21.82
N GLU A 376 -4.64 4.04 21.88
CA GLU A 376 -6.00 4.58 21.96
C GLU A 376 -6.81 4.28 20.71
N SER A 377 -6.20 4.42 19.53
CA SER A 377 -6.83 4.11 18.24
C SER A 377 -7.23 2.63 18.14
N LEU A 378 -6.36 1.71 18.58
CA LEU A 378 -6.66 0.28 18.62
C LEU A 378 -7.87 -0.01 19.53
N MET A 379 -7.91 0.57 20.72
CA MET A 379 -9.03 0.43 21.65
C MET A 379 -10.36 0.93 21.05
N ILE A 380 -10.34 2.09 20.38
CA ILE A 380 -11.51 2.65 19.69
C ILE A 380 -11.95 1.75 18.53
N SER A 381 -11.02 1.19 17.77
CA SER A 381 -11.36 0.27 16.67
C SER A 381 -12.09 -0.96 17.18
N CYS A 382 -11.62 -1.59 18.27
CA CYS A 382 -12.29 -2.72 18.90
C CYS A 382 -13.72 -2.37 19.33
N GLN A 383 -13.93 -1.17 19.90
CA GLN A 383 -15.25 -0.72 20.30
C GLN A 383 -16.19 -0.55 19.09
N CYS A 384 -15.72 0.06 18.01
CA CYS A 384 -16.52 0.23 16.79
C CYS A 384 -16.89 -1.12 16.16
N TYR A 385 -15.96 -2.08 16.12
CA TYR A 385 -16.25 -3.42 15.63
C TYR A 385 -17.26 -4.16 16.51
N LEU A 386 -17.17 -4.04 17.82
CA LEU A 386 -18.17 -4.60 18.74
C LEU A 386 -19.56 -3.97 18.54
N GLN A 387 -19.64 -2.67 18.27
CA GLN A 387 -20.92 -2.03 17.95
C GLN A 387 -21.49 -2.52 16.62
N ALA A 388 -20.65 -2.70 15.59
CA ALA A 388 -21.05 -3.34 14.35
C ALA A 388 -21.62 -4.75 14.63
N LEU A 389 -20.92 -5.55 15.44
CA LEU A 389 -21.34 -6.91 15.80
C LEU A 389 -22.59 -6.95 16.69
N SER A 390 -22.86 -5.90 17.47
CA SER A 390 -24.10 -5.79 18.24
C SER A 390 -25.33 -5.61 17.35
N LEU A 391 -25.16 -5.02 16.16
CA LEU A 391 -26.21 -4.88 15.15
C LEU A 391 -26.31 -6.10 14.23
N ASN A 392 -25.17 -6.70 13.88
CA ASN A 392 -25.10 -7.90 13.04
C ASN A 392 -23.98 -8.84 13.53
N PRO A 393 -24.30 -9.85 14.37
CA PRO A 393 -23.32 -10.81 14.88
C PRO A 393 -22.59 -11.62 13.79
N ASP A 394 -23.23 -11.80 12.64
CA ASP A 394 -22.70 -12.55 11.49
C ASP A 394 -21.97 -11.64 10.48
N HIS A 395 -21.64 -10.40 10.85
CA HIS A 395 -20.85 -9.53 9.99
C HIS A 395 -19.40 -10.03 9.88
N TYR A 396 -19.07 -10.62 8.73
CA TYR A 396 -17.78 -11.26 8.47
C TYR A 396 -16.57 -10.35 8.76
N TRP A 397 -16.52 -9.17 8.14
CA TRP A 397 -15.34 -8.30 8.25
C TRP A 397 -15.13 -7.74 9.66
N ALA A 398 -16.19 -7.38 10.38
CA ALA A 398 -16.10 -6.94 11.77
C ALA A 398 -15.58 -8.06 12.70
N ASN A 399 -16.03 -9.31 12.52
CA ASN A 399 -15.46 -10.45 13.25
C ASN A 399 -13.97 -10.62 12.95
N LEU A 400 -13.58 -10.63 11.68
CA LEU A 400 -12.18 -10.80 11.27
C LEU A 400 -11.27 -9.68 11.81
N LYS A 401 -11.70 -8.43 11.69
CA LYS A 401 -10.91 -7.26 12.15
C LYS A 401 -10.82 -7.20 13.66
N LEU A 402 -11.90 -7.45 14.39
CA LEU A 402 -11.85 -7.51 15.85
C LEU A 402 -10.94 -8.63 16.34
N ALA A 403 -11.02 -9.82 15.73
CA ALA A 403 -10.14 -10.94 16.03
C ALA A 403 -8.66 -10.57 15.84
N THR A 404 -8.37 -9.88 14.73
CA THR A 404 -7.01 -9.43 14.41
C THR A 404 -6.53 -8.34 15.35
N ALA A 405 -7.35 -7.33 15.65
CA ALA A 405 -7.02 -6.24 16.57
C ALA A 405 -6.73 -6.77 17.98
N LEU A 406 -7.54 -7.73 18.47
CA LEU A 406 -7.29 -8.39 19.76
C LEU A 406 -6.03 -9.27 19.74
N THR A 407 -5.73 -9.92 18.61
CA THR A 407 -4.49 -10.69 18.43
C THR A 407 -3.26 -9.75 18.45
N ALA A 408 -3.35 -8.59 17.80
CA ALA A 408 -2.33 -7.55 17.85
C ALA A 408 -2.18 -6.94 19.26
N ALA A 409 -3.25 -6.90 20.05
CA ALA A 409 -3.23 -6.58 21.48
C ALA A 409 -2.79 -7.75 22.37
N LEU A 410 -2.29 -8.85 21.78
CA LEU A 410 -1.82 -10.06 22.45
C LEU A 410 -2.91 -10.75 23.32
N GLN A 411 -4.19 -10.44 23.12
CA GLN A 411 -5.30 -11.02 23.88
C GLN A 411 -5.78 -12.33 23.24
N ILE A 412 -4.93 -13.36 23.33
CA ILE A 412 -5.13 -14.68 22.71
C ILE A 412 -6.50 -15.25 23.05
N ASN A 413 -6.88 -15.33 24.34
CA ASN A 413 -8.17 -15.90 24.73
C ASN A 413 -9.37 -15.10 24.21
N ALA A 414 -9.30 -13.76 24.28
CA ALA A 414 -10.37 -12.87 23.88
C ALA A 414 -10.67 -12.93 22.38
N CYS A 415 -9.65 -13.19 21.54
CA CYS A 415 -9.83 -13.22 20.08
C CYS A 415 -10.38 -14.55 19.54
N LEU A 416 -10.33 -15.65 20.31
CA LEU A 416 -10.66 -17.00 19.81
C LEU A 416 -12.10 -17.11 19.30
N SER A 417 -13.07 -16.53 20.01
CA SER A 417 -14.48 -16.56 19.62
C SER A 417 -14.72 -15.86 18.27
N TYR A 418 -14.08 -14.71 18.07
CA TYR A 418 -14.19 -13.92 16.84
C TYR A 418 -13.47 -14.57 15.65
N TRP A 419 -12.29 -15.17 15.86
CA TRP A 419 -11.64 -15.98 14.82
C TRP A 419 -12.49 -17.18 14.41
N LYS A 420 -13.06 -17.90 15.39
CA LYS A 420 -13.94 -19.04 15.13
C LYS A 420 -15.19 -18.63 14.34
N GLN A 421 -15.79 -17.49 14.68
CA GLN A 421 -16.93 -16.96 13.94
C GLN A 421 -16.55 -16.52 12.52
N ALA A 422 -15.41 -15.84 12.33
CA ALA A 422 -14.91 -15.47 11.00
C ALA A 422 -14.64 -16.70 10.12
N LEU A 423 -14.02 -17.75 10.67
CA LEU A 423 -13.79 -19.03 9.97
C LEU A 423 -15.11 -19.69 9.53
N LYS A 424 -16.14 -19.65 10.39
CA LYS A 424 -17.47 -20.18 10.07
C LYS A 424 -18.13 -19.42 8.91
N LEU A 425 -17.95 -18.09 8.85
CA LEU A 425 -18.56 -17.23 7.84
C LEU A 425 -17.82 -17.29 6.49
N ASN A 426 -16.48 -17.34 6.51
CA ASN A 426 -15.64 -17.47 5.32
C ASN A 426 -14.28 -18.07 5.68
N GLU A 427 -14.17 -19.40 5.55
CA GLU A 427 -12.98 -20.17 5.92
C GLU A 427 -11.75 -19.79 5.09
N SER A 428 -11.91 -19.63 3.77
CA SER A 428 -10.79 -19.41 2.84
C SER A 428 -10.07 -18.09 3.12
N ASP A 429 -10.81 -16.99 3.17
CA ASP A 429 -10.21 -15.67 3.40
C ASP A 429 -9.68 -15.53 4.83
N THR A 430 -10.39 -16.09 5.82
CA THR A 430 -9.95 -16.07 7.22
C THR A 430 -8.69 -16.89 7.42
N SER A 431 -8.61 -18.09 6.84
CA SER A 431 -7.40 -18.93 6.88
C SER A 431 -6.22 -18.20 6.25
N ARG A 432 -6.42 -17.59 5.07
CA ARG A 432 -5.36 -16.79 4.44
C ARG A 432 -4.89 -15.63 5.33
N ALA A 433 -5.81 -14.94 5.99
CA ALA A 433 -5.48 -13.83 6.89
C ALA A 433 -4.71 -14.31 8.13
N ILE A 434 -5.19 -15.33 8.83
CA ILE A 434 -4.54 -15.82 10.06
C ILE A 434 -3.16 -16.45 9.77
N PHE A 435 -3.01 -17.18 8.66
CA PHE A 435 -1.71 -17.72 8.28
C PHE A 435 -0.73 -16.63 7.85
N ALA A 436 -1.18 -15.60 7.13
CA ALA A 436 -0.33 -14.46 6.79
C ALA A 436 0.20 -13.75 8.04
N ASP A 437 -0.66 -13.54 9.04
CA ASP A 437 -0.30 -12.92 10.31
C ASP A 437 0.66 -13.79 11.15
N SER A 438 0.69 -15.11 10.92
CA SER A 438 1.60 -16.03 11.61
C SER A 438 3.02 -16.06 11.05
N MET A 439 3.27 -15.49 9.87
CA MET A 439 4.56 -15.63 9.17
C MET A 439 5.69 -14.79 9.76
N GLY A 440 5.39 -13.82 10.62
CA GLY A 440 6.41 -12.99 11.25
C GLY A 440 7.11 -13.65 12.43
N PHE A 441 8.05 -12.90 12.99
CA PHE A 441 8.81 -13.24 14.19
C PHE A 441 8.49 -12.30 15.37
N ASP A 442 7.51 -11.42 15.18
CA ASP A 442 7.01 -10.47 16.16
C ASP A 442 6.05 -11.13 17.18
N TYR A 443 5.73 -10.42 18.26
CA TYR A 443 4.78 -10.89 19.28
C TYR A 443 3.39 -11.10 18.72
N ARG A 444 2.94 -10.32 17.74
CA ARG A 444 1.67 -10.59 17.05
C ARG A 444 1.71 -11.96 16.38
N SER A 445 2.80 -12.30 15.70
CA SER A 445 2.96 -13.58 15.01
C SER A 445 3.03 -14.74 16.00
N ILE A 446 3.69 -14.55 17.14
CA ILE A 446 3.69 -15.52 18.26
C ILE A 446 2.26 -15.71 18.79
N ALA A 447 1.53 -14.62 19.05
CA ALA A 447 0.14 -14.69 19.47
C ALA A 447 -0.73 -15.40 18.42
N THR A 448 -0.53 -15.10 17.15
CA THR A 448 -1.28 -15.70 16.02
C THR A 448 -0.99 -17.20 15.90
N LYS A 449 0.26 -17.63 16.06
CA LYS A 449 0.62 -19.08 16.09
C LYS A 449 -0.09 -19.80 17.23
N GLU A 450 -0.14 -19.18 18.41
CA GLU A 450 -0.86 -19.75 19.55
C GLU A 450 -2.38 -19.78 19.32
N VAL A 451 -2.95 -18.78 18.64
CA VAL A 451 -4.36 -18.79 18.20
C VAL A 451 -4.62 -19.94 17.23
N ILE A 452 -3.78 -20.12 16.20
CA ILE A 452 -3.87 -21.22 15.22
C ILE A 452 -3.87 -22.58 15.94
N TYR A 453 -2.95 -22.76 16.89
CA TYR A 453 -2.88 -23.97 17.71
C TYR A 453 -4.17 -24.19 18.51
N ARG A 454 -4.68 -23.16 19.21
CA ARG A 454 -5.91 -23.27 20.03
C ARG A 454 -7.18 -23.45 19.22
N LEU A 455 -7.20 -23.01 17.96
CA LEU A 455 -8.30 -23.24 17.03
C LEU A 455 -8.25 -24.64 16.39
N GLY A 456 -7.18 -25.41 16.58
CA GLY A 456 -7.02 -26.73 15.98
C GLY A 456 -6.69 -26.69 14.49
N LEU A 457 -6.16 -25.56 13.98
CA LEU A 457 -5.77 -25.38 12.58
C LEU A 457 -4.34 -25.90 12.27
N GLY A 458 -3.72 -26.60 13.23
CA GLY A 458 -2.35 -27.10 13.15
C GLY A 458 -1.35 -26.32 14.02
N GLY A 459 -0.06 -26.57 13.81
CA GLY A 459 1.02 -25.96 14.59
C GLY A 459 1.20 -26.55 15.98
N SER A 460 2.15 -25.99 16.75
CA SER A 460 2.42 -26.37 18.13
C SER A 460 2.12 -25.21 19.07
N SER A 461 1.79 -25.52 20.33
CA SER A 461 1.70 -24.49 21.37
C SER A 461 2.99 -23.67 21.44
N GLN A 462 2.84 -22.36 21.63
CA GLN A 462 3.95 -21.44 21.74
C GLN A 462 4.39 -21.32 23.20
N ASN A 463 5.68 -21.46 23.46
CA ASN A 463 6.25 -21.14 24.75
C ASN A 463 6.36 -19.61 24.91
N LEU A 464 5.35 -19.01 25.54
CA LEU A 464 5.25 -17.56 25.70
C LEU A 464 6.33 -17.05 26.67
N SER A 465 7.24 -16.21 26.17
CA SER A 465 8.33 -15.67 26.97
C SER A 465 7.82 -14.76 28.11
N PRO A 466 8.59 -14.59 29.20
CA PRO A 466 8.21 -13.66 30.26
C PRO A 466 7.96 -12.22 29.76
N ASN A 467 8.72 -11.78 28.75
CA ASN A 467 8.52 -10.46 28.12
C ASN A 467 7.18 -10.40 27.37
N PHE A 468 6.83 -11.43 26.60
CA PHE A 468 5.51 -11.53 25.95
C PHE A 468 4.37 -11.39 26.98
N ILE A 469 4.46 -12.12 28.10
CA ILE A 469 3.46 -12.09 29.17
C ILE A 469 3.35 -10.68 29.78
N GLN A 470 4.48 -10.01 30.01
CA GLN A 470 4.48 -8.62 30.49
C GLN A 470 3.77 -7.68 29.50
N LYS A 471 4.02 -7.84 28.19
CA LYS A 471 3.38 -7.01 27.15
C LYS A 471 1.89 -7.30 27.02
N GLN A 472 1.50 -8.57 27.14
CA GLN A 472 0.11 -8.98 27.19
C GLN A 472 -0.64 -8.35 28.37
N LYS A 473 -0.02 -8.28 29.56
CA LYS A 473 -0.60 -7.61 30.74
C LYS A 473 -0.78 -6.10 30.51
N LEU A 474 0.22 -5.43 29.92
CA LEU A 474 0.11 -4.00 29.58
C LEU A 474 -1.02 -3.74 28.58
N ALA A 475 -1.11 -4.54 27.52
CA ALA A 475 -2.18 -4.44 26.54
C ALA A 475 -3.56 -4.71 27.15
N ARG A 476 -3.66 -5.67 28.07
CA ARG A 476 -4.90 -5.95 28.81
C ARG A 476 -5.29 -4.76 29.70
N LYS A 477 -4.36 -4.16 30.44
CA LYS A 477 -4.62 -2.97 31.27
C LYS A 477 -5.19 -1.82 30.44
N LEU A 478 -4.61 -1.59 29.25
CA LEU A 478 -5.11 -0.59 28.31
C LEU A 478 -6.54 -0.89 27.86
N LEU A 479 -6.82 -2.11 27.38
CA LEU A 479 -8.17 -2.46 26.93
C LEU A 479 -9.20 -2.39 28.06
N ARG A 480 -8.80 -2.73 29.29
CA ARG A 480 -9.62 -2.59 30.51
C ARG A 480 -9.90 -1.14 30.90
N SER A 481 -9.17 -0.15 30.37
CA SER A 481 -9.51 1.26 30.59
C SER A 481 -10.81 1.69 29.91
N ASN A 482 -11.35 0.85 29.01
CA ASN A 482 -12.63 1.06 28.36
C ASN A 482 -13.69 0.11 28.93
N GLY A 483 -14.62 0.66 29.71
CA GLY A 483 -15.70 -0.10 30.34
C GLY A 483 -16.57 -0.88 29.35
N TYR A 484 -16.79 -0.34 28.14
CA TYR A 484 -17.54 -1.03 27.09
C TYR A 484 -16.85 -2.32 26.63
N LEU A 485 -15.51 -2.29 26.48
CA LEU A 485 -14.75 -3.49 26.09
C LEU A 485 -14.79 -4.57 27.17
N ILE A 486 -14.67 -4.19 28.46
CA ILE A 486 -14.80 -5.11 29.59
C ILE A 486 -16.17 -5.80 29.58
N GLN A 487 -17.23 -5.02 29.37
CA GLN A 487 -18.61 -5.52 29.37
C GLN A 487 -18.86 -6.49 28.22
N LYS A 488 -18.32 -6.21 27.03
CA LYS A 488 -18.57 -6.99 25.81
C LYS A 488 -17.58 -8.12 25.55
N ILE A 489 -16.42 -8.13 26.22
CA ILE A 489 -15.39 -9.17 26.07
C ILE A 489 -15.04 -9.71 27.46
N PRO A 490 -15.77 -10.72 27.96
CA PRO A 490 -15.61 -11.27 29.31
C PRO A 490 -14.20 -11.76 29.62
N GLU A 491 -13.44 -12.21 28.61
CA GLU A 491 -12.06 -12.66 28.74
C GLU A 491 -11.10 -11.55 29.18
N LEU A 492 -11.44 -10.27 28.96
CA LEU A 492 -10.63 -9.14 29.44
C LEU A 492 -10.77 -8.92 30.96
N SER A 493 -11.87 -9.40 31.55
CA SER A 493 -12.13 -9.30 32.99
C SER A 493 -11.42 -10.38 33.81
N ARG A 494 -10.97 -11.46 33.16
CA ARG A 494 -10.24 -12.55 33.82
C ARG A 494 -8.79 -12.14 34.07
N GLU A 495 -8.33 -12.30 35.31
CA GLU A 495 -6.95 -11.97 35.73
C GLU A 495 -5.91 -12.91 35.13
#